data_AF-A0A968KX71-F1
#
_entry.id   AF-A0A968KX71-F1
#
_cell.length_a   1.000
_cell.length_b   1.000
_cell.length_c   1.000
_cell.angle_alpha   90.00
_cell.angle_beta   90.00
_cell.angle_gamma   90.00
#
_symmetry.space_group_name_H-M   'P 1'
#
loop_
_entity.id
_entity.type
_entity.pdbx_description
1 polymer ?
#
loop_
_entity_poly.entity_id
_entity_poly.type
_entity_poly.pdbx_seq_one_letter_code
_entity_poly.pdbx_strand_id
1 'polypeptide(L)'
;MLPLSKVELFNRRHLRYNITVGLMDGGMFGAALGFASFGTILPLFVASMTDSATLIGLVPAIHAAGWLLPQLFTASRTARLRRYKNTVLRMTVHERIPFLGFAVVALLLPKVGLQAGLILTFLLLTWQGLGGGFTANPWTSMISKII
;
A
#
# COMPACT_ATOMS: atom_id res chain seq x y z
N MET A 1 -6.97 -24.75 -33.15
CA MET A 1 -6.95 -23.83 -31.99
C MET A 1 -7.68 -24.52 -30.84
N LEU A 2 -7.09 -24.57 -29.65
CA LEU A 2 -7.78 -25.13 -28.48
C LEU A 2 -8.98 -24.23 -28.12
N PRO A 3 -10.12 -24.81 -27.71
CA PRO A 3 -11.27 -24.02 -27.27
C PRO A 3 -10.93 -23.22 -26.01
N LEU A 4 -11.41 -21.98 -25.95
CA LEU A 4 -11.24 -21.11 -24.78
C LEU A 4 -11.87 -21.75 -23.54
N SER A 5 -11.18 -21.65 -22.42
CA SER A 5 -11.71 -22.08 -21.13
C SER A 5 -12.91 -21.20 -20.70
N LYS A 6 -13.74 -21.72 -19.78
CA LYS A 6 -14.87 -20.95 -19.21
C LYS A 6 -14.42 -19.63 -18.58
N VAL A 7 -13.22 -19.60 -17.99
CA VAL A 7 -12.64 -18.40 -17.35
C VAL A 7 -12.25 -17.36 -18.41
N GLU A 8 -11.61 -17.79 -19.50
CA GLU A 8 -11.23 -16.87 -20.59
C GLU A 8 -12.45 -16.26 -21.27
N LEU A 9 -13.50 -17.05 -21.50
CA LEU A 9 -14.77 -16.54 -22.04
C LEU A 9 -15.41 -15.51 -21.12
N PHE A 10 -15.42 -15.78 -19.80
CA PHE A 10 -15.92 -14.84 -18.80
C PHE A 10 -15.12 -13.54 -18.80
N ASN A 11 -13.79 -13.62 -18.78
CA ASN A 11 -12.91 -12.46 -18.80
C ASN A 11 -13.09 -11.63 -20.06
N ARG A 12 -13.14 -12.25 -21.25
CA ARG A 12 -13.38 -11.54 -22.52
C ARG A 12 -14.71 -10.80 -22.53
N ARG A 13 -15.77 -11.40 -21.99
CA ARG A 13 -17.09 -10.75 -21.88
C ARG A 13 -17.06 -9.52 -20.99
N HIS A 14 -16.25 -9.53 -19.93
CA HIS A 14 -16.16 -8.46 -18.94
C HIS A 14 -14.90 -7.57 -19.06
N LEU A 15 -14.11 -7.75 -20.12
CA LEU A 15 -12.77 -7.16 -20.24
C LEU A 15 -12.80 -5.62 -20.14
N ARG A 16 -13.74 -4.97 -20.83
CA ARG A 16 -13.86 -3.50 -20.80
C ARG A 16 -14.10 -3.00 -19.38
N TYR A 17 -15.01 -3.65 -18.64
CA TYR A 17 -15.30 -3.31 -17.26
C TYR A 17 -14.08 -3.55 -16.35
N ASN A 18 -13.42 -4.71 -16.48
CA ASN A 18 -12.24 -5.05 -15.67
C ASN A 18 -11.09 -4.06 -15.92
N ILE A 19 -10.82 -3.70 -17.17
CA ILE A 19 -9.81 -2.70 -17.53
C ILE A 19 -10.18 -1.34 -16.96
N THR A 20 -11.41 -0.86 -17.15
CA THR A 20 -11.82 0.46 -16.65
C THR A 20 -11.68 0.54 -15.13
N VAL A 21 -12.21 -0.44 -14.40
CA VAL A 21 -12.13 -0.45 -12.93
C VAL A 21 -10.70 -0.64 -12.45
N GLY A 22 -9.93 -1.55 -13.05
CA GLY A 22 -8.53 -1.80 -12.69
C GLY A 22 -7.62 -0.60 -12.96
N LEU A 23 -7.85 0.12 -14.06
CA LEU A 23 -7.11 1.33 -14.38
C LEU A 23 -7.48 2.49 -13.44
N MET A 24 -8.76 2.63 -13.09
CA MET A 24 -9.19 3.62 -12.09
C MET A 24 -8.58 3.33 -10.72
N ASP A 25 -8.57 2.06 -10.28
CA ASP A 25 -7.96 1.63 -9.02
C ASP A 25 -6.45 1.93 -9.00
N GLY A 26 -5.71 1.46 -10.00
CA GLY A 26 -4.27 1.72 -10.13
C GLY A 26 -3.94 3.21 -10.28
N GLY A 27 -4.76 3.96 -11.02
CA GLY A 27 -4.61 5.40 -11.21
C GLY A 27 -4.83 6.19 -9.91
N MET A 28 -5.88 5.88 -9.16
CA MET A 28 -6.16 6.49 -7.86
C MET A 28 -5.08 6.13 -6.83
N PHE A 29 -4.62 4.88 -6.82
CA PHE A 29 -3.50 4.44 -5.99
C PHE A 29 -2.22 5.25 -6.31
N GLY A 30 -1.86 5.36 -7.59
CA GLY A 30 -0.69 6.13 -8.04
C GLY A 30 -0.82 7.63 -7.69
N ALA A 31 -1.98 8.23 -7.89
CA ALA A 31 -2.24 9.61 -7.51
C ALA A 31 -2.07 9.81 -5.99
N ALA A 32 -2.65 8.93 -5.17
CA ALA A 32 -2.51 8.98 -3.72
C ALA A 32 -1.05 8.84 -3.28
N LEU A 33 -0.28 7.92 -3.89
CA LEU A 33 1.15 7.78 -3.64
C LEU A 33 1.95 9.03 -4.03
N GLY A 34 1.56 9.73 -5.10
CA GLY A 34 2.16 11.00 -5.49
C GLY A 34 1.97 12.08 -4.42
N PHE A 35 0.76 12.20 -3.85
CA PHE A 35 0.46 13.15 -2.78
C PHE A 35 1.04 12.76 -1.41
N ALA A 36 1.13 11.46 -1.11
CA ALA A 36 1.72 10.99 0.13
C ALA A 36 3.26 11.02 0.12
N SER A 37 3.84 10.71 -1.05
CA SER A 37 5.27 10.58 -1.35
C SER A 37 6.16 10.19 -0.17
N PHE A 38 6.49 8.89 -0.10
CA PHE A 38 7.49 8.36 0.84
C PHE A 38 8.91 8.90 0.61
N GLY A 39 9.16 9.50 -0.55
CA GLY A 39 10.47 10.06 -0.89
C GLY A 39 10.61 11.56 -0.59
N THR A 40 9.50 12.30 -0.47
CA THR A 40 9.55 13.76 -0.32
C THR A 40 8.68 14.29 0.80
N ILE A 41 7.38 13.99 0.80
CA ILE A 41 6.41 14.61 1.71
C ILE A 41 6.52 14.03 3.12
N LEU A 42 6.56 12.70 3.27
CA LEU A 42 6.75 12.10 4.59
C LEU A 42 8.14 12.38 5.20
N PRO A 43 9.25 12.33 4.45
CA PRO A 43 10.55 12.78 4.95
C PRO A 43 10.55 14.25 5.38
N LEU A 44 9.89 15.14 4.63
CA LEU A 44 9.74 16.56 4.99
C LEU A 44 8.91 16.73 6.27
N PHE A 45 7.84 15.94 6.43
CA PHE A 45 7.05 15.93 7.65
C PHE A 45 7.90 15.51 8.86
N VAL A 46 8.75 14.49 8.72
CA VAL A 46 9.72 14.09 9.76
C VAL A 46 10.76 15.20 10.00
N ALA A 47 11.28 15.83 8.96
CA ALA A 47 12.23 16.94 9.08
C ALA A 47 11.65 18.16 9.83
N SER A 48 10.33 18.36 9.79
CA SER A 48 9.68 19.40 10.60
C SER A 48 9.71 19.13 12.12
N MET A 49 10.05 17.89 12.52
CA MET A 49 10.11 17.44 13.90
C MET A 49 11.54 17.13 14.39
N THR A 50 12.51 16.97 13.49
CA THR A 50 13.90 16.62 13.84
C THR A 50 14.91 17.03 12.76
N ASP A 51 16.13 17.37 13.18
CA ASP A 51 17.27 17.63 12.28
C ASP A 51 18.12 16.37 11.99
N SER A 52 17.72 15.20 12.50
CA SER A 52 18.47 13.96 12.30
C SER A 52 18.32 13.43 10.88
N ALA A 53 19.38 13.56 10.08
CA ALA A 53 19.45 13.00 8.73
C ALA A 53 19.17 11.48 8.71
N THR A 54 19.59 10.74 9.75
CA THR A 54 19.33 9.30 9.90
C THR A 54 17.83 9.01 10.02
N LEU A 55 17.09 9.76 10.83
CA LEU A 55 15.65 9.56 10.98
C LEU A 55 14.90 9.93 9.70
N ILE A 56 15.29 11.03 9.04
CA ILE A 56 14.69 11.44 7.77
C ILE A 56 14.91 10.36 6.70
N GLY A 57 16.14 9.83 6.60
CA GLY A 57 16.50 8.77 5.66
C GLY A 57 15.85 7.41 5.96
N LEU A 58 15.48 7.15 7.23
CA LEU A 58 14.77 5.93 7.61
C LEU A 58 13.35 5.86 7.03
N VAL A 59 12.74 7.00 6.68
CA VAL A 59 11.37 7.02 6.15
C VAL A 59 11.21 6.19 4.87
N PRO A 60 11.95 6.48 3.77
CA PRO A 60 11.86 5.66 2.56
C PRO A 60 12.39 4.23 2.79
N ALA A 61 13.39 4.04 3.65
CA ALA A 61 13.96 2.73 3.94
C ALA A 61 12.95 1.79 4.62
N ILE A 62 12.24 2.27 5.64
CA ILE A 62 11.20 1.52 6.34
C ILE A 62 10.04 1.22 5.39
N HIS A 63 9.61 2.19 4.58
CA HIS A 63 8.57 1.95 3.59
C HIS A 63 8.98 0.85 2.60
N ALA A 64 10.18 0.93 2.02
CA ALA A 64 10.67 -0.06 1.06
C ALA A 64 10.78 -1.46 1.69
N ALA A 65 11.36 -1.56 2.90
CA ALA A 65 11.45 -2.81 3.63
C ALA A 65 10.05 -3.37 3.97
N GLY A 66 9.16 -2.53 4.49
CA GLY A 66 7.79 -2.89 4.82
C GLY A 66 6.99 -3.36 3.60
N TRP A 67 7.25 -2.78 2.42
CA TRP A 67 6.63 -3.23 1.18
C TRP A 67 7.14 -4.61 0.75
N LEU A 68 8.46 -4.84 0.78
CA LEU A 68 9.07 -6.06 0.22
C LEU A 68 9.03 -7.26 1.18
N LEU A 69 9.28 -7.05 2.47
CA LEU A 69 9.45 -8.14 3.44
C LEU A 69 8.20 -9.04 3.57
N PRO A 70 6.97 -8.52 3.75
CA PRO A 70 5.78 -9.35 3.88
C PRO A 70 5.52 -10.20 2.64
N GLN A 71 5.87 -9.67 1.45
CA GLN A 71 5.66 -10.38 0.19
C GLN A 71 6.46 -11.67 0.14
N LEU A 72 7.70 -11.68 0.65
CA LEU A 72 8.56 -12.87 0.67
C LEU A 72 7.91 -14.02 1.46
N PHE A 73 7.34 -13.72 2.63
CA PHE A 73 6.71 -14.72 3.50
C PHE A 73 5.30 -15.12 3.06
N THR A 74 4.58 -14.23 2.37
CA THR A 74 3.18 -14.45 1.99
C THR A 74 2.98 -14.97 0.57
N ALA A 75 4.02 -15.03 -0.27
CA ALA A 75 3.94 -15.46 -1.66
C ALA A 75 3.33 -16.86 -1.82
N SER A 76 3.84 -17.86 -1.08
CA SER A 76 3.36 -19.25 -1.17
C SER A 76 1.90 -19.42 -0.72
N ARG A 77 1.49 -18.67 0.31
CA ARG A 77 0.09 -18.63 0.77
C ARG A 77 -0.80 -17.97 -0.29
N THR A 78 -0.36 -16.87 -0.87
CA THR A 78 -1.10 -16.12 -1.88
C THR A 78 -1.34 -16.95 -3.14
N ALA A 79 -0.34 -17.69 -3.62
CA ALA A 79 -0.46 -18.55 -4.80
C ALA A 79 -1.56 -19.61 -4.67
N ARG A 80 -1.84 -20.08 -3.44
CA ARG A 80 -2.87 -21.10 -3.14
C ARG A 80 -4.25 -20.52 -2.86
N LEU A 81 -4.43 -19.20 -2.91
CA LEU A 81 -5.74 -18.60 -2.68
C LEU A 81 -6.72 -18.94 -3.80
N ARG A 82 -7.89 -19.47 -3.41
CA ARG A 82 -9.00 -19.71 -4.36
C ARG A 82 -9.64 -18.40 -4.85
N ARG A 83 -9.59 -17.33 -4.04
CA ARG A 83 -10.15 -16.00 -4.37
C ARG A 83 -9.28 -14.89 -3.79
N TYR A 84 -8.59 -14.14 -4.66
CA TYR A 84 -7.68 -13.06 -4.27
C TYR A 84 -8.42 -11.83 -3.72
N LYS A 85 -9.57 -11.47 -4.30
CA LYS A 85 -10.33 -10.25 -3.97
C LYS A 85 -10.60 -10.08 -2.46
N ASN A 86 -10.94 -11.15 -1.76
CA ASN A 86 -11.23 -11.08 -0.32
C ASN A 86 -9.98 -10.70 0.49
N THR A 87 -8.82 -11.24 0.12
CA THR A 87 -7.55 -10.92 0.77
C THR A 87 -7.15 -9.49 0.46
N VAL A 88 -7.25 -9.05 -0.80
CA VAL A 88 -6.97 -7.66 -1.21
C VAL A 88 -7.79 -6.68 -0.38
N LEU A 89 -9.11 -6.84 -0.34
CA LEU A 89 -9.99 -5.92 0.39
C LEU A 89 -9.71 -5.86 1.90
N ARG A 90 -9.31 -6.97 2.52
CA ARG A 90 -8.95 -7.00 3.94
C ARG A 90 -7.60 -6.34 4.21
N MET A 91 -6.61 -6.58 3.36
CA MET A 91 -5.24 -6.11 3.57
C MET A 91 -5.07 -4.63 3.20
N THR A 92 -5.78 -4.13 2.18
CA THR A 92 -5.78 -2.71 1.78
C THR A 92 -6.17 -1.78 2.92
N VAL A 93 -6.99 -2.23 3.88
CA VAL A 93 -7.35 -1.41 5.05
C VAL A 93 -6.12 -0.98 5.84
N HIS A 94 -5.13 -1.86 6.00
CA HIS A 94 -3.88 -1.57 6.69
C HIS A 94 -2.96 -0.62 5.92
N GLU A 95 -3.16 -0.48 4.62
CA GLU A 95 -2.46 0.49 3.78
C GLU A 95 -3.09 1.88 3.85
N ARG A 96 -4.41 1.96 4.13
CA ARG A 96 -5.19 3.22 4.11
C ARG A 96 -5.33 3.87 5.48
N ILE A 97 -5.62 3.10 6.54
CA ILE A 97 -5.82 3.63 7.89
C ILE A 97 -4.63 4.47 8.37
N PRO A 98 -3.36 4.08 8.16
CA PRO A 98 -2.24 4.86 8.66
C PRO A 98 -2.15 6.28 8.10
N PHE A 99 -2.67 6.53 6.90
CA PHE A 99 -2.71 7.90 6.34
C PHE A 99 -3.63 8.82 7.12
N LEU A 100 -4.75 8.31 7.63
CA LEU A 100 -5.59 9.06 8.57
C LEU A 100 -4.84 9.31 9.88
N GLY A 101 -4.05 8.33 10.32
CA GLY A 101 -3.14 8.47 11.46
C GLY A 101 -2.14 9.61 11.27
N PHE A 102 -1.49 9.73 10.10
CA PHE A 102 -0.56 10.82 9.82
C PHE A 102 -1.25 12.19 9.89
N ALA A 103 -2.46 12.31 9.35
CA ALA A 103 -3.24 13.54 9.44
C ALA A 103 -3.57 13.92 10.90
N VAL A 104 -3.94 12.93 11.73
CA VAL A 104 -4.19 13.14 13.16
C VAL A 104 -2.92 13.55 13.90
N VAL A 105 -1.78 12.91 13.62
CA VAL A 105 -0.49 13.28 14.21
C VAL A 105 -0.13 14.72 13.84
N ALA A 106 -0.26 15.11 12.57
CA ALA A 106 0.02 16.47 12.12
C ALA A 106 -0.86 17.51 12.83
N LEU A 107 -2.16 17.22 13.02
CA LEU A 107 -3.09 18.12 13.70
C LEU A 107 -2.79 18.28 15.20
N LEU A 108 -2.38 17.18 15.86
CA LEU A 108 -2.14 17.15 17.30
C LEU A 108 -0.69 17.46 17.69
N LEU A 109 0.22 17.57 16.71
CA LEU A 109 1.64 17.78 16.92
C LEU A 109 1.96 18.93 17.90
N PRO A 110 1.30 20.12 17.83
CA PRO A 110 1.56 21.21 18.78
C PRO A 110 1.18 20.89 20.23
N LYS A 111 0.31 19.90 20.45
CA LYS A 111 -0.18 19.50 21.78
C LYS A 111 0.60 18.32 22.37
N VAL A 112 0.96 17.34 21.53
CA VAL A 112 1.64 16.11 21.98
C VAL A 112 3.17 16.23 22.00
N GLY A 113 3.71 17.25 21.31
CA GLY A 113 5.15 17.50 21.23
C GLY A 113 5.87 16.68 20.14
N LEU A 114 7.06 17.13 19.77
CA LEU A 114 7.82 16.59 18.64
C LEU A 114 8.26 15.13 18.85
N GLN A 115 8.69 14.75 20.06
CA GLN A 115 9.14 13.38 20.36
C GLN A 115 8.00 12.36 20.19
N ALA A 116 6.82 12.63 20.75
CA ALA A 116 5.66 11.76 20.60
C ALA A 116 5.20 11.71 19.14
N GLY A 117 5.19 12.86 18.44
CA GLY A 117 4.86 12.94 17.02
C GLY A 117 5.76 12.07 16.15
N LEU A 118 7.08 12.10 16.40
CA LEU A 118 8.05 11.25 15.70
C LEU A 118 7.78 9.76 15.92
N ILE A 119 7.63 9.33 17.18
CA ILE A 119 7.38 7.92 17.51
C ILE A 119 6.11 7.43 16.82
N LEU A 120 5.02 8.19 16.93
CA LEU A 120 3.75 7.85 16.28
C LEU A 120 3.89 7.78 14.75
N THR A 121 4.63 8.71 14.15
CA THR A 121 4.89 8.73 12.71
C THR A 121 5.64 7.46 12.26
N PHE A 122 6.68 7.03 12.98
CA PHE A 122 7.40 5.80 12.63
C PHE A 122 6.58 4.53 12.84
N LEU A 123 5.72 4.48 13.86
CA LEU A 123 4.79 3.36 14.07
C LEU A 123 3.77 3.27 12.93
N LEU A 124 3.19 4.40 12.53
CA LEU A 124 2.25 4.47 11.41
C LEU A 124 2.93 4.13 10.08
N LEU A 125 4.15 4.61 9.85
CA LEU A 125 4.94 4.30 8.66
C LEU A 125 5.24 2.81 8.55
N THR A 126 5.65 2.18 9.65
CA THR A 126 5.93 0.75 9.70
C THR A 126 4.66 -0.06 9.42
N TRP A 127 3.53 0.31 10.06
CA TRP A 127 2.24 -0.33 9.81
C TRP A 127 1.84 -0.17 8.34
N GLN A 128 1.90 1.05 7.80
CA GLN A 128 1.54 1.33 6.42
C GLN A 128 2.37 0.52 5.43
N GLY A 129 3.70 0.49 5.61
CA GLY A 129 4.61 -0.26 4.74
C GLY A 129 4.27 -1.75 4.73
N LEU A 130 4.09 -2.35 5.93
CA LEU A 130 3.70 -3.75 6.06
C LEU A 130 2.32 -4.03 5.43
N GLY A 131 1.35 -3.14 5.61
CA GLY A 131 0.02 -3.24 5.02
C GLY A 131 0.05 -3.28 3.49
N GLY A 132 0.89 -2.43 2.89
CA GLY A 132 1.16 -2.44 1.45
C GLY A 132 1.77 -3.75 0.99
N GLY A 133 2.79 -4.26 1.71
CA GLY A 133 3.42 -5.54 1.40
C GLY A 133 2.46 -6.75 1.47
N PHE A 134 1.54 -6.78 2.43
CA PHE A 134 0.51 -7.84 2.51
C PHE A 134 -0.51 -7.78 1.37
N THR A 135 -0.72 -6.61 0.78
CA THR A 135 -1.72 -6.38 -0.28
C THR A 135 -1.14 -6.61 -1.67
N ALA A 136 0.13 -6.29 -1.88
CA ALA A 136 0.81 -6.29 -3.18
C ALA A 136 0.67 -7.62 -3.94
N ASN A 137 1.08 -8.74 -3.33
CA ASN A 137 1.04 -10.06 -3.97
C ASN A 137 -0.39 -10.49 -4.37
N PRO A 138 -1.40 -10.42 -3.47
CA PRO A 138 -2.79 -10.72 -3.82
C PRO A 138 -3.35 -9.81 -4.92
N TRP A 139 -3.03 -8.51 -4.90
CA TRP A 139 -3.53 -7.55 -5.89
C TRP A 139 -2.94 -7.84 -7.27
N THR A 140 -1.62 -8.00 -7.38
CA THR A 140 -0.95 -8.34 -8.65
C THR A 140 -1.46 -9.66 -9.22
N SER A 141 -1.67 -10.66 -8.37
CA SER A 141 -2.24 -11.97 -8.77
C SER A 141 -3.70 -11.89 -9.18
N MET A 142 -4.46 -10.91 -8.65
CA MET A 142 -5.84 -10.69 -9.03
C MET A 142 -5.92 -10.03 -10.40
N ILE A 143 -5.16 -8.94 -10.60
CA ILE A 143 -5.14 -8.17 -11.85
C ILE A 143 -4.73 -9.05 -13.03
N SER A 144 -3.67 -9.86 -12.89
CA SER A 144 -3.19 -10.77 -13.95
C SER A 144 -4.17 -11.86 -14.36
N LYS A 145 -5.24 -12.08 -13.58
CA LYS A 145 -6.30 -13.05 -13.89
C LYS A 145 -7.56 -12.42 -14.46
N ILE A 146 -7.73 -11.11 -14.40
CA ILE A 146 -8.97 -10.43 -14.82
C ILE A 146 -8.79 -9.48 -16.00
N ILE A 147 -7.55 -9.10 -16.32
CA ILE A 147 -7.14 -8.31 -17.50
C ILE A 147 -6.12 -9.15 -18.26
#